data_AF-A0A1Y5FSZ2-F1
#
_entry.id   AF-A0A1Y5FSZ2-F1
#
_cell.length_a   1.000
_cell.length_b   1.000
_cell.length_c   1.000
_cell.angle_alpha   90.00
_cell.angle_beta   90.00
_cell.angle_gamma   90.00
#
_symmetry.space_group_name_H-M   'P 1'
#
loop_
_entity.id
_entity.type
_entity.pdbx_description
1 polymer ?
#
loop_
_entity_poly.entity_id
_entity_poly.type
_entity_poly.pdbx_seq_one_letter_code
_entity_poly.pdbx_strand_id
1 'polypeptide(L)'
;CMAYVDLNPLRARMAKTPEHSHHTSVKKRITKAKTVHQPNHPQQQEKSLMNFAGKPRQIMPEGLPCRLSDYLELVDWTGRIVRDDKRGAMDKNLPPLLTRLNITDDHWLTLSTQFEVRFGRVIGTLVHLKQACITLRYRRTPGMANCRLLFDGD
;
A
#
# COMPACT_ATOMS: atom_id res chain seq x y z
N CYS A 1 -11.69 6.99 -16.60
CA CYS A 1 -10.87 7.16 -15.37
C CYS A 1 -10.81 5.83 -14.62
N MET A 2 -9.64 5.42 -14.09
CA MET A 2 -9.47 4.15 -13.36
C MET A 2 -10.33 4.08 -12.08
N ALA A 3 -10.31 5.16 -11.27
CA ALA A 3 -11.03 5.21 -10.00
C ALA A 3 -12.55 5.01 -10.19
N TYR A 4 -13.12 5.53 -11.27
CA TYR A 4 -14.53 5.31 -11.62
C TYR A 4 -14.86 3.82 -11.75
N VAL A 5 -14.05 3.08 -12.52
CA VAL A 5 -14.24 1.64 -12.75
C VAL A 5 -14.02 0.85 -11.47
N ASP A 6 -12.99 1.18 -10.71
CA ASP A 6 -12.65 0.50 -9.46
C ASP A 6 -13.71 0.70 -8.36
N LEU A 7 -14.48 1.79 -8.44
CA LEU A 7 -15.63 2.05 -7.57
C LEU A 7 -16.95 1.44 -8.09
N ASN A 8 -16.99 0.82 -9.28
CA ASN A 8 -18.22 0.25 -9.83
C ASN A 8 -18.90 -0.76 -8.91
N PRO A 9 -18.19 -1.74 -8.30
CA PRO A 9 -18.85 -2.69 -7.41
C PRO A 9 -19.42 -2.04 -6.15
N LEU A 10 -18.85 -0.92 -5.69
CA LEU A 10 -19.42 -0.15 -4.58
C LEU A 10 -20.74 0.51 -5.02
N ARG A 11 -20.73 1.19 -6.16
CA ARG A 11 -21.94 1.81 -6.76
C ARG A 11 -23.05 0.78 -7.02
N ALA A 12 -22.67 -0.43 -7.44
CA ALA A 12 -23.59 -1.54 -7.69
C ALA A 12 -24.03 -2.28 -6.41
N ARG A 13 -23.54 -1.88 -5.22
CA ARG A 13 -23.74 -2.58 -3.93
C ARG A 13 -23.24 -4.02 -3.89
N MET A 14 -22.32 -4.37 -4.77
CA MET A 14 -21.65 -5.66 -4.77
C MET A 14 -20.48 -5.70 -3.78
N ALA A 15 -19.99 -4.53 -3.34
CA ALA A 15 -18.97 -4.40 -2.32
C ALA A 15 -19.23 -3.17 -1.43
N LYS A 16 -18.80 -3.22 -0.17
CA LYS A 16 -18.88 -2.08 0.76
C LYS A 16 -17.63 -1.20 0.77
N THR A 17 -16.48 -1.75 0.37
CA THR A 17 -15.19 -1.04 0.37
C THR A 17 -14.32 -1.48 -0.81
N PRO A 18 -13.30 -0.70 -1.22
CA PRO A 18 -12.40 -1.06 -2.32
C PRO A 18 -11.67 -2.40 -2.10
N GLU A 19 -11.34 -2.73 -0.85
CA GLU A 19 -10.72 -4.00 -0.45
C GLU A 19 -11.63 -5.20 -0.64
N HIS A 20 -12.94 -5.02 -0.75
CA HIS A 20 -13.92 -6.09 -0.97
C HIS A 20 -14.52 -6.04 -2.39
N SER A 21 -14.01 -5.13 -3.23
CA SER A 21 -14.45 -4.91 -4.60
C SER A 21 -13.87 -5.98 -5.54
N HIS A 22 -14.49 -7.16 -5.59
CA HIS A 22 -14.02 -8.28 -6.41
C HIS A 22 -13.87 -7.90 -7.89
N HIS A 23 -12.88 -8.49 -8.56
CA HIS A 23 -12.58 -8.29 -9.98
C HIS A 23 -12.21 -6.85 -10.40
N THR A 24 -11.75 -6.01 -9.46
CA THR A 24 -11.25 -4.66 -9.76
C THR A 24 -9.73 -4.55 -9.73
N SER A 25 -9.20 -3.52 -10.40
CA SER A 25 -7.77 -3.25 -10.40
C SER A 25 -7.30 -2.75 -9.03
N VAL A 26 -8.11 -1.95 -8.34
CA VAL A 26 -7.84 -1.49 -6.98
C VAL A 26 -7.73 -2.67 -6.01
N LYS A 27 -8.59 -3.69 -6.12
CA LYS A 27 -8.49 -4.88 -5.26
C LYS A 27 -7.18 -5.63 -5.46
N LYS A 28 -6.75 -5.84 -6.71
CA LYS A 28 -5.46 -6.50 -6.99
C LYS A 28 -4.29 -5.70 -6.42
N ARG A 29 -4.29 -4.38 -6.65
CA ARG A 29 -3.27 -3.46 -6.13
C ARG A 29 -3.22 -3.47 -4.61
N ILE A 30 -4.38 -3.42 -3.94
CA ILE A 30 -4.50 -3.50 -2.48
C ILE A 30 -3.97 -4.84 -1.95
N THR A 31 -4.40 -5.96 -2.54
CA THR A 31 -3.93 -7.29 -2.12
C THR A 31 -2.40 -7.36 -2.22
N LYS A 32 -1.83 -6.87 -3.33
CA LYS A 32 -0.38 -6.84 -3.50
C LYS A 32 0.29 -5.89 -2.50
N ALA A 33 -0.24 -4.69 -2.32
CA ALA A 33 0.28 -3.67 -1.40
C ALA A 33 0.38 -4.20 0.05
N LYS A 34 -0.58 -5.01 0.51
CA LYS A 34 -0.56 -5.64 1.84
C LYS A 34 0.58 -6.64 2.06
N THR A 35 1.14 -7.19 0.99
CA THR A 35 2.18 -8.24 1.06
C THR A 35 3.60 -7.70 0.89
N VAL A 36 3.74 -6.43 0.52
CA VAL A 36 5.03 -5.85 0.13
C VAL A 36 5.47 -4.75 1.08
N HIS A 37 6.77 -4.58 1.19
CA HIS A 37 7.36 -3.60 2.11
C HIS A 37 7.32 -2.18 1.55
N GLN A 38 7.42 -2.02 0.22
CA GLN A 38 7.37 -0.71 -0.42
C GLN A 38 6.30 -0.68 -1.53
N PRO A 39 5.02 -0.46 -1.17
CA PRO A 39 3.92 -0.45 -2.14
C PRO A 39 4.06 0.57 -3.29
N ASN A 40 4.80 1.66 -3.11
CA ASN A 40 5.04 2.65 -4.18
C ASN A 40 6.24 2.28 -5.04
N HIS A 41 7.07 1.32 -4.63
CA HIS A 41 8.20 0.89 -5.44
C HIS A 41 7.69 0.11 -6.68
N PRO A 42 7.96 0.55 -7.92
CA PRO A 42 7.40 -0.07 -9.13
C PRO A 42 7.54 -1.59 -9.20
N GLN A 43 8.71 -2.12 -8.82
CA GLN A 43 9.00 -3.56 -8.88
C GLN A 43 8.25 -4.40 -7.81
N GLN A 44 7.67 -3.75 -6.80
CA GLN A 44 6.91 -4.40 -5.73
C GLN A 44 5.39 -4.29 -5.95
N GLN A 45 4.94 -3.65 -7.03
CA GLN A 45 3.52 -3.50 -7.36
C GLN A 45 2.93 -4.74 -8.08
N GLU A 46 1.64 -4.69 -8.37
CA GLU A 46 0.91 -5.76 -9.06
C GLU A 46 1.39 -5.89 -10.51
N LYS A 47 2.03 -7.02 -10.83
CA LYS A 47 2.71 -7.23 -12.12
C LYS A 47 1.76 -7.32 -13.32
N SER A 48 0.49 -7.71 -13.10
CA SER A 48 -0.51 -7.77 -14.17
C SER A 48 -1.09 -6.40 -14.56
N LEU A 49 -0.68 -5.32 -13.90
CA LEU A 49 -1.17 -3.97 -14.11
C LEU A 49 0.00 -3.00 -14.35
N MET A 50 -0.25 -1.92 -15.09
CA MET A 50 0.72 -0.82 -15.21
C MET A 50 1.06 -0.29 -13.82
N ASN A 51 2.35 -0.15 -13.55
CA ASN A 51 2.88 0.35 -12.29
C ASN A 51 2.66 1.86 -12.17
N PHE A 52 2.60 2.31 -10.92
CA PHE A 52 2.73 3.71 -10.53
C PHE A 52 4.22 4.03 -10.42
N ALA A 53 4.72 4.88 -11.31
CA ALA A 53 6.14 5.29 -11.39
C ALA A 53 6.51 6.34 -10.32
N GLY A 54 5.52 6.93 -9.65
CA GLY A 54 5.72 7.94 -8.62
C GLY A 54 5.69 9.36 -9.17
N LYS A 55 6.33 10.29 -8.45
CA LYS A 55 6.32 11.72 -8.82
C LYS A 55 7.00 11.95 -10.18
N PRO A 56 6.47 12.85 -11.03
CA PRO A 56 7.12 13.26 -12.28
C PRO A 56 8.56 13.75 -12.06
N ARG A 57 9.46 13.37 -12.97
CA ARG A 57 10.89 13.75 -12.97
C ARG A 57 11.39 13.85 -14.42
N GLN A 58 12.54 14.51 -14.61
CA GLN A 58 13.12 14.75 -15.95
C GLN A 58 13.39 13.47 -16.74
N ILE A 59 13.86 12.41 -16.04
CA ILE A 59 13.94 11.05 -16.59
C ILE A 59 12.86 10.24 -15.88
N MET A 60 11.81 9.89 -16.62
CA MET A 60 10.64 9.19 -16.07
C MET A 60 10.74 7.68 -16.34
N PRO A 61 10.68 6.83 -15.30
CA PRO A 61 10.47 5.41 -15.49
C PRO A 61 9.11 5.14 -16.14
N GLU A 62 9.00 4.09 -16.93
CA GLU A 62 7.73 3.67 -17.51
C GLU A 62 6.68 3.41 -16.40
N GLY A 63 5.47 3.95 -16.58
CA GLY A 63 4.36 3.82 -15.66
C GLY A 63 3.58 5.12 -15.42
N LEU A 64 2.62 5.07 -14.50
CA LEU A 64 1.74 6.19 -14.20
C LEU A 64 2.47 7.29 -13.38
N PRO A 65 2.33 8.59 -13.73
CA PRO A 65 2.99 9.74 -13.08
C PRO A 65 2.46 10.10 -11.67
N CYS A 66 2.09 9.12 -10.85
CA CYS A 66 1.74 9.34 -9.46
C CYS A 66 2.16 8.15 -8.61
N ARG A 67 2.07 8.29 -7.29
CA ARG A 67 2.31 7.17 -6.37
C ARG A 67 1.06 6.29 -6.28
N LEU A 68 1.25 5.00 -5.98
CA LEU A 68 0.13 4.10 -5.70
C LEU A 68 -0.67 4.61 -4.49
N SER A 69 -0.01 5.14 -3.46
CA SER A 69 -0.66 5.74 -2.30
C SER A 69 -1.60 6.89 -2.68
N ASP A 70 -1.15 7.81 -3.55
CA ASP A 70 -1.95 8.96 -4.00
C ASP A 70 -3.21 8.47 -4.75
N TYR A 71 -3.06 7.40 -5.53
CA TYR A 71 -4.18 6.76 -6.20
C TYR A 71 -5.18 6.12 -5.22
N LEU A 72 -4.68 5.41 -4.20
CA LEU A 72 -5.54 4.78 -3.20
C LEU A 72 -6.31 5.82 -2.38
N GLU A 73 -5.66 6.92 -1.98
CA GLU A 73 -6.33 8.05 -1.33
C GLU A 73 -7.42 8.66 -2.22
N LEU A 74 -7.10 8.90 -3.50
CA LEU A 74 -8.09 9.40 -4.46
C LEU A 74 -9.31 8.48 -4.55
N VAL A 75 -9.10 7.16 -4.59
CA VAL A 75 -10.21 6.18 -4.61
C VAL A 75 -11.02 6.22 -3.32
N ASP A 76 -10.37 6.30 -2.16
CA ASP A 76 -11.03 6.38 -0.85
C ASP A 76 -11.87 7.66 -0.73
N TRP A 77 -11.28 8.82 -1.02
CA TRP A 77 -11.96 10.11 -1.02
C TRP A 77 -13.12 10.12 -2.01
N THR A 78 -12.90 9.66 -3.24
CA THR A 78 -13.96 9.64 -4.27
C THR A 78 -15.11 8.75 -3.81
N GLY A 79 -14.85 7.54 -3.32
CA GLY A 79 -15.93 6.65 -2.93
C GLY A 79 -16.66 7.07 -1.63
N ARG A 80 -16.04 7.91 -0.77
CA ARG A 80 -16.73 8.59 0.34
C ARG A 80 -17.56 9.78 -0.12
N ILE A 81 -17.05 10.55 -1.09
CA ILE A 81 -17.68 11.76 -1.63
C ILE A 81 -18.84 11.44 -2.58
N VAL A 82 -18.93 10.21 -3.11
CA VAL A 82 -20.11 9.68 -3.82
C VAL A 82 -21.29 9.52 -2.85
N ARG A 83 -21.74 10.68 -2.37
CA ARG A 83 -23.02 11.20 -1.93
C ARG A 83 -23.93 10.22 -1.18
N ASP A 84 -24.24 10.59 0.07
CA ASP A 84 -25.09 9.86 1.03
C ASP A 84 -26.47 9.47 0.46
N ASP A 85 -26.96 10.19 -0.54
CA ASP A 85 -28.25 9.99 -1.21
C ASP A 85 -28.20 8.91 -2.30
N LYS A 86 -27.03 8.35 -2.62
CA LYS A 86 -26.88 7.32 -3.66
C LYS A 86 -26.67 5.91 -3.09
N ARG A 87 -27.24 4.94 -3.81
CA ARG A 87 -27.01 3.52 -3.55
C ARG A 87 -25.49 3.23 -3.63
N GLY A 88 -24.92 2.67 -2.57
CA GLY A 88 -23.51 2.23 -2.57
C GLY A 88 -22.50 3.17 -1.89
N ALA A 89 -22.97 4.15 -1.11
CA ALA A 89 -22.11 5.02 -0.32
C ALA A 89 -21.25 4.24 0.69
N MET A 90 -19.98 4.62 0.84
CA MET A 90 -19.11 4.10 1.90
C MET A 90 -19.45 4.74 3.25
N ASP A 91 -19.30 3.98 4.33
CA ASP A 91 -19.48 4.48 5.69
C ASP A 91 -18.44 5.56 6.00
N LYS A 92 -18.91 6.74 6.43
CA LYS A 92 -18.07 7.88 6.79
C LYS A 92 -17.16 7.59 7.99
N ASN A 93 -17.57 6.68 8.86
CA ASN A 93 -16.83 6.32 10.07
C ASN A 93 -15.67 5.36 9.80
N LEU A 94 -15.53 4.83 8.58
CA LEU A 94 -14.37 3.99 8.23
C LEU A 94 -13.08 4.81 8.36
N PRO A 95 -12.01 4.26 8.96
CA PRO A 95 -10.68 4.89 8.89
C PRO A 95 -10.22 5.07 7.44
N PRO A 96 -9.31 6.02 7.15
CA PRO A 96 -8.74 6.20 5.80
C PRO A 96 -8.21 4.89 5.23
N LEU A 97 -8.30 4.72 3.90
CA LEU A 97 -7.87 3.47 3.25
C LEU A 97 -6.46 3.06 3.66
N LEU A 98 -5.49 3.98 3.67
CA LEU A 98 -4.12 3.64 4.07
C LEU A 98 -4.04 3.10 5.50
N THR A 99 -4.75 3.71 6.46
CA THR A 99 -4.88 3.21 7.83
C THR A 99 -5.48 1.79 7.87
N ARG A 100 -6.52 1.51 7.08
CA ARG A 100 -7.15 0.18 6.98
C ARG A 100 -6.23 -0.87 6.34
N LEU A 101 -5.22 -0.44 5.59
CA LEU A 101 -4.18 -1.28 5.02
C LEU A 101 -2.98 -1.47 5.97
N ASN A 102 -3.05 -0.93 7.19
CA ASN A 102 -1.94 -0.85 8.14
C ASN A 102 -0.72 -0.08 7.57
N ILE A 103 -1.01 0.91 6.74
CA ILE A 103 -0.03 1.81 6.14
C ILE A 103 -0.20 3.17 6.83
N THR A 104 0.64 3.47 7.81
CA THR A 104 0.65 4.77 8.48
C THR A 104 1.57 5.75 7.75
N ASP A 105 1.25 7.04 7.80
CA ASP A 105 2.06 8.08 7.15
C ASP A 105 3.49 8.14 7.69
N ASP A 106 3.67 7.90 8.99
CA ASP A 106 4.99 7.86 9.64
C ASP A 106 5.81 6.63 9.25
N HIS A 107 5.19 5.45 9.19
CA HIS A 107 5.87 4.24 8.72
C HIS A 107 6.22 4.38 7.24
N TRP A 108 5.30 4.94 6.45
CA TRP A 108 5.47 5.22 5.04
C TRP A 108 6.63 6.19 4.77
N LEU A 109 6.64 7.34 5.45
CA LEU A 109 7.67 8.36 5.33
C LEU A 109 9.03 7.81 5.74
N THR A 110 9.08 7.10 6.87
CA THR A 110 10.30 6.47 7.38
C THR A 110 10.87 5.46 6.39
N LEU A 111 10.04 4.57 5.84
CA LEU A 111 10.45 3.58 4.84
C LEU A 111 10.87 4.21 3.51
N SER A 112 10.30 5.37 3.15
CA SER A 112 10.55 6.03 1.86
C SER A 112 11.73 7.00 1.88
N THR A 113 12.15 7.49 3.06
CA THR A 113 13.17 8.56 3.18
C THR A 113 14.35 8.22 4.06
N GLN A 114 14.20 7.31 5.02
CA GLN A 114 15.22 7.00 6.02
C GLN A 114 15.67 5.53 5.96
N PHE A 115 15.38 4.85 4.85
CA PHE A 115 15.59 3.41 4.71
C PHE A 115 17.03 2.98 5.02
N GLU A 116 18.02 3.60 4.36
CA GLU A 116 19.44 3.23 4.50
C GLU A 116 20.03 3.64 5.86
N VAL A 117 19.39 4.57 6.55
CA VAL A 117 19.79 5.02 7.90
C VAL A 117 19.19 4.12 8.98
N ARG A 118 17.93 3.72 8.80
CA ARG A 118 17.15 2.92 9.77
C ARG A 118 17.44 1.43 9.65
N PHE A 119 17.81 0.96 8.46
CA PHE A 119 18.02 -0.45 8.17
C PHE A 119 19.40 -0.70 7.60
N GLY A 120 20.01 -1.80 8.05
CA GLY A 120 21.23 -2.31 7.45
C GLY A 120 20.91 -3.10 6.17
N ARG A 121 21.49 -4.29 6.05
CA ARG A 121 21.36 -5.13 4.84
C ARG A 121 20.09 -5.98 4.78
N VAL A 122 19.38 -6.16 5.90
CA VAL A 122 18.26 -7.11 6.00
C VAL A 122 17.11 -6.43 6.75
N ILE A 123 15.90 -6.59 6.23
CA ILE A 123 14.67 -5.99 6.73
C ILE A 123 13.50 -6.96 6.53
N GLY A 124 12.50 -6.90 7.41
CA GLY A 124 11.25 -7.65 7.28
C GLY A 124 10.53 -7.78 8.61
N THR A 125 9.44 -8.55 8.63
CA THR A 125 8.80 -8.93 9.91
C THR A 125 9.80 -9.70 10.77
N LEU A 126 9.60 -9.72 12.08
CA LEU A 126 10.58 -10.31 13.00
C LEU A 126 10.86 -11.79 12.70
N VAL A 127 9.84 -12.52 12.25
CA VAL A 127 9.94 -13.92 11.81
C VAL A 127 10.88 -14.03 10.60
N HIS A 128 10.63 -13.26 9.54
CA HIS A 128 11.43 -13.32 8.32
C HIS A 128 12.84 -12.74 8.50
N LEU A 129 12.98 -11.70 9.34
CA LEU A 129 14.27 -11.11 9.69
C LEU A 129 15.19 -12.14 10.37
N LYS A 130 14.66 -12.89 11.35
CA LYS A 130 15.40 -13.97 12.02
C LYS A 130 15.80 -15.05 11.04
N GLN A 131 14.88 -15.49 10.19
CA GLN A 131 15.14 -16.52 9.19
C GLN A 131 16.22 -16.09 8.18
N ALA A 132 16.15 -14.85 7.70
CA ALA A 132 17.14 -14.27 6.79
C ALA A 132 18.52 -14.14 7.46
N CYS A 133 18.59 -13.71 8.72
CA CYS A 133 19.85 -13.61 9.46
C CYS A 133 20.53 -14.98 9.65
N ILE A 134 19.75 -16.04 9.94
CA ILE A 134 20.26 -17.42 10.01
C ILE A 134 20.84 -17.84 8.67
N THR A 135 20.08 -17.64 7.59
CA THR A 135 20.47 -18.01 6.22
C THR A 135 21.75 -17.29 5.79
N LEU A 136 21.89 -16.01 6.17
CA LEU A 136 23.05 -15.19 5.87
C LEU A 136 24.20 -15.34 6.88
N ARG A 137 24.11 -16.31 7.81
CA ARG A 137 25.14 -16.62 8.84
C ARG A 137 25.51 -15.44 9.75
N TYR A 138 24.54 -14.59 10.06
CA TYR A 138 24.73 -13.51 11.03
C TYR A 138 24.81 -14.06 12.47
N ARG A 139 25.73 -13.53 13.28
CA ARG A 139 25.86 -13.88 14.71
C ARG A 139 24.82 -13.23 15.61
N ARG A 140 24.20 -12.13 15.16
CA ARG A 140 23.13 -11.38 15.84
C ARG A 140 22.13 -10.90 14.80
N THR A 141 20.89 -10.66 15.20
CA THR A 141 19.84 -10.11 14.32
C THR A 141 19.86 -8.58 14.40
N PRO A 142 20.48 -7.85 13.44
CA PRO A 142 20.50 -6.38 13.46
C PRO A 142 19.12 -5.82 13.14
N GLY A 143 18.84 -4.58 13.59
CA GLY A 143 17.64 -3.84 13.20
C GLY A 143 16.32 -4.36 13.77
N MET A 144 16.33 -5.28 14.76
CA MET A 144 15.11 -5.83 15.35
C MET A 144 14.16 -4.77 15.91
N ALA A 145 14.67 -3.73 16.58
CA ALA A 145 13.83 -2.67 17.15
C ALA A 145 13.07 -1.90 16.05
N ASN A 146 13.77 -1.51 14.99
CA ASN A 146 13.15 -0.82 13.85
C ASN A 146 12.21 -1.74 13.07
N CYS A 147 12.54 -3.04 12.96
CA CYS A 147 11.67 -3.99 12.30
C CYS A 147 10.39 -4.29 13.11
N ARG A 148 10.47 -4.33 14.45
CA ARG A 148 9.29 -4.37 15.31
C ARG A 148 8.40 -3.17 15.06
N LEU A 149 8.97 -1.97 15.23
CA LEU A 149 8.22 -0.72 15.11
C LEU A 149 7.50 -0.60 13.76
N LEU A 150 8.14 -1.02 12.66
CA LEU A 150 7.64 -0.76 11.31
C LEU A 150 6.87 -1.93 10.67
N PHE A 151 6.98 -3.15 11.21
CA PHE A 151 6.38 -4.34 10.60
C PHE A 151 5.59 -5.24 11.57
N ASP A 152 5.74 -5.07 12.88
CA ASP A 152 4.84 -5.68 13.86
C ASP A 152 3.86 -4.55 14.26
N GLY A 153 2.62 -4.64 13.79
CA GLY A 153 1.56 -3.72 14.24
C GLY A 153 1.25 -3.93 15.72
N ASP A 154 0.73 -2.90 16.39
CA ASP A 154 0.22 -2.99 17.76
C ASP A 154 -0.83 -4.11 17.93
#